data_AF-A0A2D7CC97-F1
#
_entry.id   AF-A0A2D7CC97-F1
#
_cell.length_a   1.000
_cell.length_b   1.000
_cell.length_c   1.000
_cell.angle_alpha   90.00
_cell.angle_beta   90.00
_cell.angle_gamma   90.00
#
_symmetry.space_group_name_H-M   'P 1'
#
loop_
_entity.id
_entity.type
_entity.pdbx_description
1 polymer ?
#
loop_
_entity_poly.entity_id
_entity_poly.type
_entity_poly.pdbx_seq_one_letter_code
_entity_poly.pdbx_strand_id
1 'polypeptide(L)'
;MDEVEAPEDLQKDGALPDEVYSPLESVVLWSLLAIGCGVVFGLIVAPETVWDEGLAPVVWDPIVEDASDSGDAGYNRWNTALYTAGLFAAVLALQALFRRWRLPSDDLMLLALTSWVVLAPVLRVLEDAHMFPDGRDLLYISPLIHLHLAGWLVGVGFLAHRLDVAVARAQRPALVERRVHHALLFTLPVLLAGFWSWVLRPIHETDVALDLAPLVGSALVALAAVTLILMRTTHAPALTRGLMAFGCGSVVLSLGYYVALSLHLSEVYVDDPYNAIVLWPLLVIVVLPCLVGVALHRLGASDLRHLRASGYEPGVLPVGISLKQWEDDPAAFEDHPVERLSNRAMLASPLVILMVVGQLSDGLATFLGLDVFGYGEKHVASQGVIDIGSRINESLGIDFGVGAWFFAVIKIALVSAIVVLFSRMRVEHRQQHLRVLVVLAVMIVGLAPGLRDVGRLILDV
;
A
#
# COMPACT_ATOMS: atom_id res chain seq x y z
N MET A 1 29.29 18.58 4.36
CA MET A 1 28.51 18.96 3.18
C MET A 1 28.97 20.36 2.87
N ASP A 2 29.97 20.47 2.00
CA ASP A 2 30.24 21.74 1.37
C ASP A 2 29.16 21.90 0.30
N GLU A 3 28.28 22.88 0.49
CA GLU A 3 27.39 23.36 -0.55
C GLU A 3 28.28 23.82 -1.71
N VAL A 4 28.30 23.03 -2.78
CA VAL A 4 28.75 23.56 -4.07
C VAL A 4 27.65 24.55 -4.47
N GLU A 5 27.89 25.83 -4.21
CA GLU A 5 27.05 26.93 -4.67
C GLU A 5 26.87 26.78 -6.19
N ALA A 6 25.64 26.48 -6.60
CA ALA A 6 25.26 26.52 -7.99
C ALA A 6 25.42 27.97 -8.51
N PRO A 7 25.93 28.17 -9.75
CA PRO A 7 26.11 29.50 -10.31
C PRO A 7 24.81 30.32 -10.29
N GLU A 8 24.93 31.63 -10.04
CA GLU A 8 23.81 32.56 -9.82
C GLU A 8 22.80 32.64 -10.98
N ASP A 9 23.14 32.16 -12.18
CA ASP A 9 22.26 32.13 -13.35
C ASP A 9 21.17 31.03 -13.28
N LEU A 10 21.36 30.00 -12.46
CA LEU A 10 20.40 28.91 -12.24
C LEU A 10 19.29 29.24 -11.24
N GLN A 11 19.33 30.38 -10.55
CA GLN A 11 18.37 30.69 -9.47
C GLN A 11 16.99 31.19 -9.94
N LYS A 12 16.86 31.73 -11.16
CA LYS A 12 15.60 32.37 -11.60
C LYS A 12 14.46 31.40 -11.92
N ASP A 13 14.77 30.16 -12.31
CA ASP A 13 13.80 29.11 -12.69
C ASP A 13 14.04 27.80 -11.90
N GLY A 14 14.69 27.89 -10.72
CA GLY A 14 15.00 26.75 -9.85
C GLY A 14 13.76 26.09 -9.24
N ALA A 15 13.92 24.84 -8.80
CA ALA A 15 12.83 24.13 -8.13
C ALA A 15 12.43 24.84 -6.83
N LEU A 16 11.13 24.93 -6.58
CA LEU A 16 10.60 25.52 -5.34
C LEU A 16 11.10 24.74 -4.11
N PRO A 17 11.50 25.41 -3.00
CA PRO A 17 11.92 24.73 -1.78
C PRO A 17 10.82 23.87 -1.15
N ASP A 18 11.22 22.82 -0.43
CA ASP A 18 10.30 21.86 0.20
C ASP A 18 9.36 22.50 1.22
N GLU A 19 9.81 23.56 1.89
CA GLU A 19 9.06 24.27 2.93
C GLU A 19 7.91 25.14 2.38
N VAL A 20 7.97 25.44 1.07
CA VAL A 20 7.03 26.35 0.41
C VAL A 20 5.97 25.55 -0.34
N TYR A 21 4.72 25.90 -0.07
CA TYR A 21 3.59 25.39 -0.84
C TYR A 21 3.49 26.12 -2.18
N SER A 22 3.27 25.36 -3.25
CA SER A 22 2.91 25.95 -4.53
C SER A 22 1.52 26.62 -4.44
N PRO A 23 1.17 27.52 -5.37
CA PRO A 23 -0.17 28.11 -5.41
C PRO A 23 -1.27 27.05 -5.49
N LEU A 24 -1.06 26.02 -6.31
CA LEU A 24 -2.00 24.89 -6.44
C LEU A 24 -2.15 24.12 -5.13
N GLU A 25 -1.03 23.75 -4.49
CA GLU A 25 -1.04 23.05 -3.20
C GLU A 25 -1.76 23.86 -2.13
N SER A 26 -1.52 25.17 -2.09
CA SER A 26 -2.16 26.08 -1.13
C SER A 26 -3.67 26.16 -1.34
N VAL A 27 -4.11 26.32 -2.59
CA VAL A 27 -5.54 26.34 -2.93
C VAL A 27 -6.21 25.03 -2.51
N VAL A 28 -5.62 23.89 -2.88
CA VAL A 28 -6.16 22.57 -2.53
C VAL A 28 -6.27 22.39 -1.02
N LEU A 29 -5.22 22.72 -0.26
CA LEU A 29 -5.21 22.59 1.21
C LEU A 29 -6.29 23.46 1.87
N TRP A 30 -6.40 24.73 1.46
CA TRP A 30 -7.43 25.64 1.99
C TRP A 30 -8.84 25.22 1.59
N SER A 31 -9.05 24.74 0.36
CA SER A 31 -10.33 24.21 -0.09
C SER A 31 -10.75 22.98 0.71
N LEU A 32 -9.85 22.02 0.91
CA LEU A 32 -10.15 20.82 1.72
C LEU A 32 -10.45 21.19 3.17
N LEU A 33 -9.69 22.12 3.75
CA LEU A 33 -9.95 22.60 5.11
C LEU A 33 -11.31 23.30 5.21
N ALA A 34 -11.64 24.16 4.25
CA ALA A 34 -12.93 24.85 4.21
C ALA A 34 -14.10 23.88 4.05
N ILE A 35 -13.97 22.88 3.18
CA ILE A 35 -14.98 21.82 2.99
C ILE A 35 -15.14 21.02 4.28
N GLY A 36 -14.04 20.55 4.88
CA GLY A 36 -14.08 19.78 6.12
C GLY A 36 -14.71 20.56 7.28
N CYS A 37 -14.30 21.80 7.50
CA CYS A 37 -14.91 22.68 8.50
C CYS A 37 -16.38 22.96 8.21
N GLY A 38 -16.74 23.16 6.94
CA GLY A 38 -18.12 23.38 6.49
C GLY A 38 -19.01 22.16 6.76
N VAL A 39 -18.52 20.96 6.48
CA VAL A 39 -19.22 19.70 6.80
C VAL A 39 -19.40 19.54 8.30
N VAL A 40 -18.34 19.73 9.10
CA VAL A 40 -18.43 19.61 10.56
C VAL A 40 -19.42 20.63 11.14
N PHE A 41 -19.33 21.89 10.72
CA PHE A 41 -20.26 22.93 11.14
C PHE A 41 -21.70 22.62 10.70
N GLY A 42 -21.86 22.15 9.48
CA GLY A 42 -23.15 21.75 8.91
C GLY A 42 -23.78 20.60 9.68
N LEU A 43 -23.02 19.57 10.04
CA LEU A 43 -23.48 18.45 10.88
C LEU A 43 -23.90 18.91 12.29
N ILE A 44 -23.34 20.01 12.80
CA ILE A 44 -23.74 20.58 14.10
C ILE A 44 -25.02 21.41 13.99
N VAL A 45 -25.15 22.22 12.92
CA VAL A 45 -26.23 23.20 12.77
C VAL A 45 -27.47 22.61 12.11
N ALA A 46 -27.30 21.73 11.13
CA ALA A 46 -28.36 21.12 10.32
C ALA A 46 -28.00 19.65 9.98
N PRO A 47 -27.96 18.75 10.98
CA PRO A 47 -27.52 17.37 10.79
C PRO A 47 -28.33 16.62 9.73
N GLU A 48 -29.67 16.73 9.76
CA GLU A 48 -30.56 16.04 8.82
C GLU A 48 -30.31 16.47 7.36
N THR A 49 -30.21 17.79 7.12
CA THR A 49 -29.95 18.31 5.76
C THR A 49 -28.56 17.95 5.24
N VAL A 50 -27.54 17.97 6.11
CA VAL A 50 -26.17 17.68 5.68
C VAL A 50 -25.91 16.20 5.53
N TRP A 51 -26.46 15.37 6.43
CA TRP A 51 -26.27 13.92 6.38
C TRP A 51 -27.33 13.25 5.50
N ASP A 52 -28.59 13.24 5.91
CA ASP A 52 -29.65 12.43 5.28
C ASP A 52 -29.97 12.89 3.85
N GLU A 53 -30.07 14.19 3.62
CA GLU A 53 -30.36 14.73 2.28
C GLU A 53 -29.10 14.97 1.43
N GLY A 54 -27.93 15.03 2.07
CA GLY A 54 -26.67 15.46 1.45
C GLY A 54 -25.66 14.34 1.28
N LEU A 55 -24.86 14.11 2.32
CA LEU A 55 -23.71 13.21 2.28
C LEU A 55 -24.10 11.74 2.19
N ALA A 56 -25.18 11.31 2.84
CA ALA A 56 -25.60 9.93 2.85
C ALA A 56 -25.86 9.39 1.43
N PRO A 57 -26.79 9.96 0.63
CA PRO A 57 -27.10 9.41 -0.70
C PRO A 57 -25.96 9.53 -1.73
N VAL A 58 -25.04 10.48 -1.55
CA VAL A 58 -23.94 10.72 -2.51
C VAL A 58 -22.68 9.93 -2.14
N VAL A 59 -22.38 9.83 -0.84
CA VAL A 59 -21.15 9.26 -0.33
C VAL A 59 -21.41 7.93 0.36
N TRP A 60 -22.33 7.89 1.33
CA TRP A 60 -22.50 6.73 2.21
C TRP A 60 -23.30 5.58 1.59
N ASP A 61 -24.46 5.86 1.01
CA ASP A 61 -25.37 4.83 0.50
C ASP A 61 -24.73 4.00 -0.63
N PRO A 62 -24.03 4.58 -1.63
CA PRO A 62 -23.32 3.78 -2.63
C PRO A 62 -22.21 2.92 -2.02
N ILE A 63 -21.57 3.40 -0.95
CA ILE A 63 -20.52 2.67 -0.24
C ILE A 63 -21.12 1.48 0.53
N VAL A 64 -22.27 1.67 1.19
CA VAL A 64 -22.98 0.60 1.91
C VAL A 64 -23.54 -0.43 0.94
N GLU A 65 -24.06 0.01 -0.20
CA GLU A 65 -24.54 -0.88 -1.27
C GLU A 65 -23.38 -1.74 -1.82
N ASP A 66 -22.20 -1.15 -2.04
CA ASP A 66 -20.98 -1.87 -2.45
C ASP A 66 -20.49 -2.85 -1.37
N ALA A 67 -20.72 -2.53 -0.09
CA ALA A 67 -20.38 -3.39 1.03
C ALA A 67 -21.38 -4.55 1.27
N SER A 68 -22.53 -4.54 0.60
CA SER A 68 -23.58 -5.57 0.75
C SER A 68 -23.36 -6.78 -0.17
N ASP A 69 -24.01 -7.92 0.11
CA ASP A 69 -23.83 -9.19 -0.60
C ASP A 69 -24.02 -9.13 -2.13
N SER A 70 -24.76 -8.13 -2.63
CA SER A 70 -24.98 -7.92 -4.07
C SER A 70 -23.80 -7.28 -4.80
N GLY A 71 -22.90 -6.57 -4.11
CA GLY A 71 -21.63 -6.04 -4.65
C GLY A 71 -21.72 -5.15 -5.90
N ASP A 72 -22.90 -4.62 -6.25
CA ASP A 72 -23.13 -3.90 -7.51
C ASP A 72 -23.73 -2.52 -7.21
N ALA A 73 -22.90 -1.64 -6.63
CA ALA A 73 -23.30 -0.27 -6.37
C ALA A 73 -23.49 0.52 -7.67
N GLY A 74 -24.64 1.19 -7.80
CA GLY A 74 -24.98 2.03 -8.94
C GLY A 74 -24.19 3.34 -8.97
N TYR A 75 -22.87 3.31 -9.17
CA TYR A 75 -22.06 4.53 -9.26
C TYR A 75 -22.50 5.40 -10.43
N ASN A 76 -23.02 6.59 -10.12
CA ASN A 76 -23.36 7.57 -11.14
C ASN A 76 -22.10 8.42 -11.51
N ARG A 77 -22.23 9.21 -12.58
CA ARG A 77 -21.13 10.08 -13.07
C ARG A 77 -20.68 11.12 -12.04
N TRP A 78 -21.59 11.59 -11.19
CA TRP A 78 -21.29 12.59 -10.15
C TRP A 78 -20.47 11.99 -9.01
N ASN A 79 -20.87 10.80 -8.52
CA ASN A 79 -20.13 10.06 -7.50
C ASN A 79 -18.72 9.74 -8.00
N THR A 80 -18.62 9.23 -9.23
CA THR A 80 -17.33 8.93 -9.87
C THR A 80 -16.43 10.16 -9.97
N ALA A 81 -16.98 11.30 -10.40
CA ALA A 81 -16.24 12.55 -10.50
C ALA A 81 -15.82 13.07 -9.12
N LEU A 82 -16.69 13.00 -8.12
CA LEU A 82 -16.42 13.41 -6.75
C LEU A 82 -15.29 12.58 -6.13
N TYR A 83 -15.35 11.24 -6.23
CA TYR A 83 -14.30 10.37 -5.71
C TYR A 83 -12.98 10.57 -6.43
N THR A 84 -13.01 10.73 -7.76
CA THR A 84 -11.81 10.99 -8.56
C THR A 84 -11.16 12.32 -8.17
N ALA A 85 -11.94 13.40 -8.12
CA ALA A 85 -11.46 14.72 -7.73
C ALA A 85 -10.96 14.74 -6.28
N GLY A 86 -11.68 14.08 -5.37
CA GLY A 86 -11.30 13.91 -3.97
C GLY A 86 -9.97 13.17 -3.82
N LEU A 87 -9.76 12.09 -4.59
CA LEU A 87 -8.49 11.36 -4.61
C LEU A 87 -7.33 12.25 -5.08
N PHE A 88 -7.48 12.96 -6.20
CA PHE A 88 -6.45 13.89 -6.69
C PHE A 88 -6.14 15.00 -5.68
N ALA A 89 -7.18 15.60 -5.09
CA ALA A 89 -7.03 16.61 -4.05
C ALA A 89 -6.30 16.07 -2.81
N ALA A 90 -6.67 14.86 -2.36
CA ALA A 90 -6.03 14.19 -1.24
C ALA A 90 -4.55 13.89 -1.52
N VAL A 91 -4.20 13.39 -2.71
CA VAL A 91 -2.81 13.13 -3.09
C VAL A 91 -1.99 14.42 -3.09
N LEU A 92 -2.52 15.51 -3.68
CA LEU A 92 -1.85 16.82 -3.70
C LEU A 92 -1.67 17.41 -2.30
N ALA A 93 -2.66 17.24 -1.42
CA ALA A 93 -2.60 17.70 -0.04
C ALA A 93 -1.61 16.87 0.79
N LEU A 94 -1.70 15.54 0.73
CA LEU A 94 -0.86 14.63 1.50
C LEU A 94 0.61 14.76 1.11
N GLN A 95 0.94 14.82 -0.19
CA GLN A 95 2.34 15.01 -0.59
C GLN A 95 2.92 16.33 -0.07
N ALA A 96 2.13 17.40 -0.09
CA ALA A 96 2.56 18.71 0.41
C ALA A 96 2.74 18.70 1.94
N LEU A 97 1.81 18.08 2.67
CA LEU A 97 1.89 17.92 4.13
C LEU A 97 3.08 17.05 4.55
N PHE A 98 3.27 15.91 3.90
CA PHE A 98 4.37 14.99 4.18
C PHE A 98 5.73 15.65 3.94
N ARG A 99 5.84 16.40 2.85
CA ARG A 99 7.03 17.20 2.55
C ARG A 99 7.29 18.26 3.61
N ARG A 100 6.27 19.03 4.01
CA ARG A 100 6.43 20.07 5.03
C ARG A 100 6.75 19.51 6.41
N TRP A 101 6.24 18.33 6.74
CA TRP A 101 6.57 17.61 7.97
C TRP A 101 7.90 16.86 7.88
N ARG A 102 8.59 16.93 6.73
CA ARG A 102 9.86 16.24 6.44
C ARG A 102 9.78 14.75 6.78
N LEU A 103 8.66 14.13 6.40
CA LEU A 103 8.51 12.69 6.57
C LEU A 103 9.50 11.97 5.64
N PRO A 104 9.98 10.77 5.99
CA PRO A 104 10.81 9.97 5.09
C PRO A 104 10.03 9.57 3.84
N SER A 105 10.70 9.58 2.69
CA SER A 105 10.21 9.16 1.36
C SER A 105 11.06 8.04 0.77
N ASP A 106 11.94 7.44 1.58
CA ASP A 106 12.94 6.48 1.16
C ASP A 106 12.37 5.07 0.95
N ASP A 107 13.19 4.20 0.36
CA ASP A 107 12.88 2.78 0.14
C ASP A 107 12.32 2.08 1.38
N LEU A 108 12.89 2.36 2.55
CA LEU A 108 12.47 1.71 3.79
C LEU A 108 11.09 2.20 4.24
N MET A 109 10.75 3.47 4.02
CA MET A 109 9.39 3.97 4.23
C MET A 109 8.39 3.27 3.29
N LEU A 110 8.73 3.10 2.01
CA LEU A 110 7.85 2.37 1.09
C LEU A 110 7.62 0.93 1.56
N LEU A 111 8.67 0.24 2.00
CA LEU A 111 8.55 -1.11 2.59
C LEU A 111 7.70 -1.10 3.86
N ALA A 112 7.85 -0.08 4.71
CA ALA A 112 7.01 0.10 5.89
C ALA A 112 5.54 0.19 5.50
N LEU A 113 5.17 1.09 4.58
CA LEU A 113 3.80 1.25 4.10
C LEU A 113 3.26 -0.02 3.42
N THR A 114 4.10 -0.77 2.72
CA THR A 114 3.72 -2.05 2.10
C THR A 114 3.22 -3.06 3.14
N SER A 115 3.81 -3.11 4.34
CA SER A 115 3.31 -4.00 5.40
C SER A 115 1.86 -3.69 5.81
N TRP A 116 1.44 -2.43 5.72
CA TRP A 116 0.05 -2.01 5.98
C TRP A 116 -0.87 -2.35 4.81
N VAL A 117 -0.37 -2.24 3.57
CA VAL A 117 -1.09 -2.70 2.38
C VAL A 117 -1.34 -4.20 2.42
N VAL A 118 -0.41 -4.99 2.98
CA VAL A 118 -0.57 -6.44 3.18
C VAL A 118 -1.53 -6.76 4.33
N LEU A 119 -1.55 -5.95 5.39
CA LEU A 119 -2.40 -6.19 6.56
C LEU A 119 -3.90 -6.18 6.22
N ALA A 120 -4.34 -5.24 5.38
CA ALA A 120 -5.75 -5.11 5.01
C ALA A 120 -6.34 -6.38 4.35
N PRO A 121 -5.77 -6.94 3.25
CA PRO A 121 -6.29 -8.16 2.65
C PRO A 121 -6.17 -9.36 3.58
N VAL A 122 -5.16 -9.43 4.45
CA VAL A 122 -5.05 -10.51 5.43
C VAL A 122 -6.26 -10.53 6.39
N LEU A 123 -6.69 -9.36 6.86
CA LEU A 123 -7.89 -9.26 7.69
C LEU A 123 -9.17 -9.46 6.87
N ARG A 124 -9.20 -8.99 5.62
CA ARG A 124 -10.38 -9.11 4.75
C ARG A 124 -10.74 -10.56 4.44
N VAL A 125 -9.75 -11.44 4.29
CA VAL A 125 -9.99 -12.87 4.06
C VAL A 125 -10.49 -13.57 5.33
N LEU A 126 -10.04 -13.17 6.52
CA LEU A 126 -10.65 -13.68 7.76
C LEU A 126 -12.14 -13.34 7.81
N GLU A 127 -12.51 -12.15 7.33
CA GLU A 127 -13.90 -11.77 7.15
C GLU A 127 -14.60 -12.54 6.04
N ASP A 128 -13.96 -12.75 4.88
CA ASP A 128 -14.52 -13.60 3.81
C ASP A 128 -14.77 -15.05 4.29
N ALA A 129 -14.02 -15.52 5.31
CA ALA A 129 -14.23 -16.79 5.99
C ALA A 129 -15.23 -16.72 7.17
N HIS A 130 -15.96 -15.62 7.33
CA HIS A 130 -16.97 -15.39 8.38
C HIS A 130 -16.43 -15.55 9.81
N MET A 131 -15.18 -15.14 10.06
CA MET A 131 -14.54 -15.28 11.37
C MET A 131 -14.93 -14.20 12.39
N PHE A 132 -15.65 -13.17 11.97
CA PHE A 132 -16.06 -12.07 12.86
C PHE A 132 -17.56 -12.16 13.18
N PRO A 133 -17.96 -11.80 14.40
CA PRO A 133 -19.37 -11.87 14.81
C PRO A 133 -20.20 -10.77 14.14
N ASP A 134 -21.51 -11.04 13.97
CA ASP A 134 -22.49 -10.12 13.42
C ASP A 134 -22.38 -8.72 14.05
N GLY A 135 -22.33 -7.70 13.19
CA GLY A 135 -22.20 -6.29 13.56
C GLY A 135 -20.76 -5.81 13.75
N ARG A 136 -19.77 -6.71 13.93
CA ARG A 136 -18.34 -6.37 13.89
C ARG A 136 -17.68 -6.69 12.55
N ASP A 137 -18.21 -7.66 11.83
CA ASP A 137 -17.94 -8.00 10.43
C ASP A 137 -17.85 -6.76 9.50
N LEU A 138 -18.77 -5.80 9.67
CA LEU A 138 -18.80 -4.54 8.91
C LEU A 138 -17.48 -3.75 9.01
N LEU A 139 -16.73 -3.86 10.12
CA LEU A 139 -15.45 -3.17 10.26
C LEU A 139 -14.36 -3.74 9.33
N TYR A 140 -14.52 -4.98 8.87
CA TYR A 140 -13.54 -5.70 8.05
C TYR A 140 -13.87 -5.66 6.56
N ILE A 141 -15.00 -5.07 6.18
CA ILE A 141 -15.38 -4.84 4.79
C ILE A 141 -14.97 -3.42 4.38
N SER A 142 -14.74 -3.21 3.08
CA SER A 142 -14.49 -1.88 2.52
C SER A 142 -15.72 -0.98 2.74
N PRO A 143 -15.53 0.31 3.06
CA PRO A 143 -14.27 1.02 3.24
C PRO A 143 -13.81 1.06 4.71
N LEU A 144 -14.62 0.57 5.65
CA LEU A 144 -14.39 0.68 7.09
C LEU A 144 -13.06 0.05 7.51
N ILE A 145 -12.68 -1.07 6.90
CA ILE A 145 -11.39 -1.72 7.15
C ILE A 145 -10.22 -0.77 6.92
N HIS A 146 -10.26 0.00 5.83
CA HIS A 146 -9.21 0.95 5.50
C HIS A 146 -9.19 2.13 6.46
N LEU A 147 -10.35 2.58 6.94
CA LEU A 147 -10.45 3.73 7.87
C LEU A 147 -9.86 3.40 9.25
N HIS A 148 -10.25 2.27 9.84
CA HIS A 148 -9.73 1.95 11.18
C HIS A 148 -8.25 1.52 11.12
N LEU A 149 -7.80 0.83 10.07
CA LEU A 149 -6.38 0.52 9.87
C LEU A 149 -5.55 1.79 9.62
N ALA A 150 -6.10 2.76 8.88
CA ALA A 150 -5.48 4.07 8.76
C ALA A 150 -5.39 4.79 10.12
N GLY A 151 -6.38 4.64 11.00
CA GLY A 151 -6.32 5.10 12.38
C GLY A 151 -5.13 4.53 13.16
N TRP A 152 -4.88 3.23 13.03
CA TRP A 152 -3.69 2.59 13.61
C TRP A 152 -2.38 3.10 12.98
N LEU A 153 -2.32 3.20 11.65
CA LEU A 153 -1.16 3.71 10.92
C LEU A 153 -0.80 5.13 11.36
N VAL A 154 -1.79 6.01 11.39
CA VAL A 154 -1.64 7.42 11.81
C VAL A 154 -1.28 7.50 13.29
N GLY A 155 -1.89 6.68 14.15
CA GLY A 155 -1.58 6.66 15.59
C GLY A 155 -0.15 6.23 15.88
N VAL A 156 0.30 5.11 15.31
CA VAL A 156 1.68 4.63 15.40
C VAL A 156 2.65 5.64 14.78
N GLY A 157 2.31 6.16 13.60
CA GLY A 157 3.12 7.14 12.89
C GLY A 157 3.28 8.44 13.66
N PHE A 158 2.19 8.96 14.23
CA PHE A 158 2.23 10.17 15.05
C PHE A 158 3.12 9.98 16.28
N LEU A 159 2.93 8.89 17.03
CA LEU A 159 3.76 8.58 18.20
C LEU A 159 5.25 8.50 17.82
N ALA A 160 5.58 7.77 16.76
CA ALA A 160 6.95 7.59 16.31
C ALA A 160 7.57 8.89 15.77
N HIS A 161 6.81 9.70 15.01
CA HIS A 161 7.26 11.01 14.53
C HIS A 161 7.53 11.97 15.69
N ARG A 162 6.72 11.95 16.75
CA ARG A 162 6.98 12.75 17.96
C ARG A 162 8.31 12.38 18.62
N LEU A 163 8.72 11.11 18.56
CA LEU A 163 10.04 10.66 19.03
C LEU A 163 11.17 11.17 18.12
N ASP A 164 10.99 11.14 16.79
CA ASP A 164 11.95 11.74 15.85
C ASP A 164 12.17 13.23 16.10
N VAL A 165 11.09 13.98 16.30
CA VAL A 165 11.16 15.42 16.65
C VAL A 165 11.90 15.62 17.97
N ALA A 166 11.74 14.72 18.94
CA ALA A 166 12.47 14.79 20.21
C ALA A 166 13.97 14.54 20.04
N VAL A 167 14.35 13.60 19.17
CA VAL A 167 15.77 13.35 18.82
C VAL A 167 16.37 14.56 18.11
N ALA A 168 15.67 15.10 17.11
CA ALA A 168 16.13 16.24 16.32
C ALA A 168 16.37 17.51 17.15
N ARG A 169 15.60 17.71 18.22
CA ARG A 169 15.75 18.86 19.14
C ARG A 169 16.74 18.63 20.28
N ALA A 170 17.28 17.43 20.43
CA ALA A 170 18.12 17.07 21.55
C ALA A 170 19.54 17.64 21.42
N GLN A 171 20.10 18.15 22.52
CA GLN A 171 21.51 18.56 22.58
C GLN A 171 22.47 17.37 22.40
N ARG A 172 22.04 16.16 22.77
CA ARG A 172 22.81 14.90 22.63
C ARG A 172 21.98 13.84 21.89
N PRO A 173 21.84 13.93 20.56
CA PRO A 173 20.96 13.07 19.77
C PRO A 173 21.21 11.58 20.01
N ALA A 174 22.47 11.14 20.06
CA ALA A 174 22.82 9.72 20.25
C ALA A 174 22.29 9.11 21.56
N LEU A 175 22.19 9.88 22.65
CA LEU A 175 21.64 9.39 23.92
C LEU A 175 20.11 9.31 23.86
N VAL A 176 19.46 10.28 23.23
CA VAL A 176 18.01 10.29 23.06
C VAL A 176 17.57 9.20 22.10
N GLU A 177 18.32 8.96 21.03
CA GLU A 177 18.11 7.87 20.07
C GLU A 177 18.08 6.50 20.75
N ARG A 178 19.03 6.25 21.68
CA ARG A 178 19.02 5.04 22.49
C ARG A 178 17.74 4.94 23.33
N ARG A 179 17.30 6.03 23.98
CA ARG A 179 16.05 6.02 24.77
C ARG A 179 14.83 5.79 23.89
N VAL A 180 14.80 6.38 22.70
CA VAL A 180 13.73 6.19 21.70
C VAL A 180 13.67 4.72 21.27
N HIS A 181 14.81 4.08 21.00
CA HIS A 181 14.86 2.67 20.68
C HIS A 181 14.26 1.79 21.80
N HIS A 182 14.64 2.04 23.06
CA HIS A 182 14.06 1.31 24.20
C HIS A 182 12.57 1.61 24.38
N ALA A 183 12.15 2.85 24.15
CA ALA A 183 10.75 3.23 24.19
C ALA A 183 9.95 2.46 23.13
N LEU A 184 10.41 2.39 21.88
CA LEU A 184 9.77 1.62 20.81
C LEU A 184 9.69 0.12 21.12
N LEU A 185 10.76 -0.46 21.70
CA LEU A 185 10.77 -1.87 22.12
C LEU A 185 9.69 -2.19 23.18
N PHE A 186 9.26 -1.21 23.97
CA PHE A 186 8.18 -1.38 24.93
C PHE A 186 6.81 -0.99 24.38
N THR A 187 6.73 0.15 23.68
CA THR A 187 5.44 0.69 23.21
C THR A 187 4.84 -0.11 22.08
N LEU A 188 5.64 -0.61 21.13
CA LEU A 188 5.09 -1.35 19.99
C LEU A 188 4.45 -2.69 20.40
N PRO A 189 5.05 -3.52 21.28
CA PRO A 189 4.37 -4.70 21.82
C PRO A 189 3.06 -4.38 22.56
N VAL A 190 3.01 -3.29 23.33
CA VAL A 190 1.79 -2.86 24.03
C VAL A 190 0.71 -2.45 23.02
N LEU A 191 1.09 -1.69 21.99
CA LEU A 191 0.18 -1.33 20.91
C LEU A 191 -0.28 -2.57 20.13
N LEU A 192 0.59 -3.55 19.91
CA LEU A 192 0.25 -4.80 19.22
C LEU A 192 -0.75 -5.64 20.05
N ALA A 193 -0.60 -5.66 21.37
CA ALA A 193 -1.60 -6.26 22.26
C ALA A 193 -2.94 -5.49 22.22
N GLY A 194 -2.89 -4.15 22.13
CA GLY A 194 -4.06 -3.32 21.88
C GLY A 194 -4.73 -3.64 20.54
N PHE A 195 -3.95 -3.78 19.47
CA PHE A 195 -4.40 -4.17 18.15
C PHE A 195 -5.07 -5.54 18.18
N TRP A 196 -4.43 -6.53 18.81
CA TRP A 196 -5.03 -7.84 19.04
C TRP A 196 -6.39 -7.71 19.74
N SER A 197 -6.45 -6.95 20.83
CA SER A 197 -7.66 -6.83 21.66
C SER A 197 -8.83 -6.17 20.92
N TRP A 198 -8.56 -5.25 20.00
CA TRP A 198 -9.58 -4.51 19.25
C TRP A 198 -9.95 -5.23 17.95
N VAL A 199 -8.96 -5.75 17.23
CA VAL A 199 -9.09 -6.27 15.87
C VAL A 199 -9.29 -7.79 15.86
N LEU A 200 -8.50 -8.56 16.61
CA LEU A 200 -8.46 -10.03 16.44
C LEU A 200 -9.18 -10.80 17.55
N ARG A 201 -9.34 -10.20 18.74
CA ARG A 201 -10.08 -10.79 19.86
C ARG A 201 -11.55 -11.08 19.52
N PRO A 202 -12.29 -10.24 18.77
CA PRO A 202 -13.69 -10.53 18.40
C PRO A 202 -13.92 -11.90 17.77
N ILE A 203 -12.92 -12.47 17.08
CA ILE A 203 -13.00 -13.81 16.49
C ILE A 203 -13.31 -14.89 17.55
N HIS A 204 -12.83 -14.72 18.78
CA HIS A 204 -13.07 -15.66 19.87
C HIS A 204 -14.47 -15.55 20.49
N GLU A 205 -15.29 -14.60 20.02
CA GLU A 205 -16.71 -14.50 20.39
C GLU A 205 -17.59 -15.36 19.47
N THR A 206 -17.03 -15.93 18.40
CA THR A 206 -17.70 -16.86 17.49
C THR A 206 -17.63 -18.30 18.01
N ASP A 207 -18.45 -19.19 17.45
CA ASP A 207 -18.47 -20.62 17.79
C ASP A 207 -17.34 -21.42 17.12
N VAL A 208 -16.44 -20.78 16.37
CA VAL A 208 -15.32 -21.45 15.69
C VAL A 208 -14.22 -21.79 16.71
N ALA A 209 -14.04 -23.09 16.95
CA ALA A 209 -13.03 -23.60 17.89
C ALA A 209 -11.62 -23.54 17.27
N LEU A 210 -10.88 -22.46 17.55
CA LEU A 210 -9.50 -22.28 17.10
C LEU A 210 -8.48 -22.83 18.11
N ASP A 211 -7.49 -23.55 17.59
CA ASP A 211 -6.36 -24.04 18.37
C ASP A 211 -5.49 -22.89 18.91
N LEU A 212 -5.12 -23.01 20.19
CA LEU A 212 -4.30 -22.00 20.87
C LEU A 212 -2.85 -21.97 20.37
N ALA A 213 -2.31 -23.11 19.94
CA ALA A 213 -0.91 -23.25 19.55
C ALA A 213 -0.48 -22.29 18.41
N PRO A 214 -1.17 -22.23 17.25
CA PRO A 214 -0.84 -21.28 16.18
C PRO A 214 -0.99 -19.81 16.61
N LEU A 215 -1.97 -19.50 17.46
CA LEU A 215 -2.22 -18.14 17.96
C LEU A 215 -1.10 -17.64 18.88
N VAL A 216 -0.67 -18.48 19.83
CA VAL A 216 0.47 -18.16 20.71
C VAL A 216 1.77 -18.13 19.91
N GLY A 217 1.94 -19.09 18.99
CA GLY A 217 3.10 -19.15 18.11
C GLY A 217 3.26 -17.87 17.29
N SER A 218 2.19 -17.40 16.64
CA SER A 218 2.24 -16.17 15.85
C SER A 218 2.50 -14.94 16.70
N ALA A 219 1.95 -14.86 17.91
CA ALA A 219 2.24 -13.75 18.83
C ALA A 219 3.72 -13.69 19.22
N LEU A 220 4.36 -14.84 19.50
CA LEU A 220 5.79 -14.91 19.78
C LEU A 220 6.64 -14.51 18.56
N VAL A 221 6.27 -14.98 17.37
CA VAL A 221 6.96 -14.62 16.13
C VAL A 221 6.77 -13.13 15.81
N ALA A 222 5.59 -12.56 16.06
CA ALA A 222 5.32 -11.14 15.86
C ALA A 222 6.19 -10.28 16.79
N LEU A 223 6.30 -10.65 18.08
CA LEU A 223 7.18 -9.98 19.04
C LEU A 223 8.66 -10.07 18.65
N ALA A 224 9.09 -11.24 18.19
CA ALA A 224 10.44 -11.43 17.66
C ALA A 224 10.67 -10.58 16.40
N ALA A 225 9.71 -10.54 15.48
CA ALA A 225 9.79 -9.74 14.25
C ALA A 225 9.89 -8.24 14.58
N VAL A 226 9.03 -7.72 15.46
CA VAL A 226 9.09 -6.32 15.93
C VAL A 226 10.49 -6.00 16.48
N THR A 227 11.02 -6.87 17.34
CA THR A 227 12.33 -6.68 17.97
C THR A 227 13.45 -6.69 16.92
N LEU A 228 13.46 -7.68 16.03
CA LEU A 228 14.48 -7.83 14.99
C LEU A 228 14.44 -6.67 13.99
N ILE A 229 13.26 -6.22 13.57
CA ILE A 229 13.11 -5.07 12.68
C ILE A 229 13.70 -3.84 13.34
N LEU A 230 13.33 -3.55 14.60
CA LEU A 230 13.87 -2.40 15.33
C LEU A 230 15.41 -2.48 15.50
N MET A 231 15.97 -3.67 15.71
CA MET A 231 17.42 -3.87 15.82
C MET A 231 18.15 -3.70 14.48
N ARG A 232 17.54 -4.10 13.36
CA ARG A 232 18.17 -4.05 12.03
C ARG A 232 18.05 -2.70 11.35
N THR A 233 17.03 -1.94 11.72
CA THR A 233 16.71 -0.67 11.06
C THR A 233 17.17 0.55 11.86
N THR A 234 18.06 0.40 12.85
CA THR A 234 18.49 1.50 13.75
C THR A 234 19.04 2.74 13.03
N HIS A 235 19.50 2.60 11.79
CA HIS A 235 19.97 3.70 10.94
C HIS A 235 18.84 4.60 10.40
N ALA A 236 17.60 4.10 10.37
CA ALA A 236 16.44 4.82 9.88
C ALA A 236 15.73 5.63 10.99
N PRO A 237 14.89 6.61 10.64
CA PRO A 237 14.08 7.38 11.59
C PRO A 237 13.11 6.50 12.39
N ALA A 238 12.77 6.92 13.62
CA ALA A 238 11.79 6.24 14.48
C ALA A 238 10.46 6.00 13.77
N LEU A 239 10.00 6.97 12.96
CA LEU A 239 8.79 6.84 12.17
C LEU A 239 8.81 5.61 11.26
N THR A 240 9.81 5.49 10.39
CA THR A 240 9.94 4.37 9.45
C THR A 240 10.01 3.03 10.17
N ARG A 241 10.86 2.95 11.20
CA ARG A 241 11.08 1.73 11.99
C ARG A 241 9.83 1.31 12.75
N GLY A 242 9.13 2.28 13.34
CA GLY A 242 7.90 2.06 14.10
C GLY A 242 6.76 1.56 13.23
N LEU A 243 6.54 2.21 12.08
CA LEU A 243 5.53 1.79 11.11
C LEU A 243 5.82 0.42 10.52
N MET A 244 7.09 0.14 10.18
CA MET A 244 7.49 -1.15 9.61
C MET A 244 7.36 -2.27 10.65
N ALA A 245 7.90 -2.08 11.86
CA ALA A 245 7.87 -3.10 12.90
C ALA A 245 6.44 -3.43 13.32
N PHE A 246 5.61 -2.41 13.57
CA PHE A 246 4.21 -2.61 13.93
C PHE A 246 3.41 -3.26 12.80
N GLY A 247 3.51 -2.74 11.57
CA GLY A 247 2.77 -3.30 10.43
C GLY A 247 3.14 -4.76 10.16
N CYS A 248 4.43 -5.10 10.13
CA CYS A 248 4.88 -6.50 10.01
C CYS A 248 4.43 -7.37 11.20
N GLY A 249 4.49 -6.85 12.43
CA GLY A 249 4.03 -7.55 13.63
C GLY A 249 2.55 -7.88 13.56
N SER A 250 1.71 -6.91 13.15
CA SER A 250 0.27 -7.10 12.97
C SER A 250 -0.05 -8.12 11.87
N VAL A 251 0.67 -8.10 10.74
CA VAL A 251 0.52 -9.11 9.67
C VAL A 251 0.82 -10.51 10.20
N VAL A 252 1.96 -10.70 10.87
CA VAL A 252 2.36 -12.01 11.43
C VAL A 252 1.32 -12.48 12.45
N LEU A 253 0.84 -11.59 13.31
CA LEU A 253 -0.17 -11.91 14.31
C LEU A 253 -1.47 -12.41 13.64
N SER A 254 -1.96 -11.69 12.63
CA SER A 254 -3.17 -12.05 11.88
C SER A 254 -3.00 -13.37 11.10
N LEU A 255 -1.82 -13.63 10.52
CA LEU A 255 -1.54 -14.91 9.85
C LEU A 255 -1.56 -16.11 10.82
N GLY A 256 -1.40 -15.90 12.13
CA GLY A 256 -1.65 -16.97 13.11
C GLY A 256 -3.09 -17.46 13.10
N TYR A 257 -4.05 -16.57 12.86
CA TYR A 257 -5.47 -16.93 12.74
C TYR A 257 -5.75 -17.67 11.44
N TYR A 258 -5.05 -17.35 10.34
CA TYR A 258 -5.11 -18.15 9.12
C TYR A 258 -4.68 -19.59 9.38
N VAL A 259 -3.55 -19.78 10.06
CA VAL A 259 -3.04 -21.12 10.37
C VAL A 259 -4.01 -21.86 11.30
N ALA A 260 -4.52 -21.18 12.34
CA ALA A 260 -5.52 -21.75 13.24
C ALA A 260 -6.80 -22.19 12.51
N LEU A 261 -7.31 -21.33 11.63
CA LEU A 261 -8.48 -21.61 10.81
C LEU A 261 -8.21 -22.75 9.83
N SER A 262 -7.05 -22.75 9.18
CA SER A 262 -6.66 -23.84 8.28
C SER A 262 -6.67 -25.18 9.02
N LEU A 263 -6.05 -25.25 10.20
CA LEU A 263 -6.06 -26.46 11.02
C LEU A 263 -7.48 -26.88 11.39
N HIS A 264 -8.33 -25.93 11.82
CA HIS A 264 -9.74 -26.19 12.13
C HIS A 264 -10.50 -26.78 10.92
N LEU A 265 -10.39 -26.14 9.74
CA LEU A 265 -11.04 -26.62 8.51
C LEU A 265 -10.54 -28.02 8.12
N SER A 266 -9.24 -28.28 8.28
CA SER A 266 -8.67 -29.59 7.98
C SER A 266 -9.20 -30.70 8.89
N GLU A 267 -9.62 -30.38 10.12
CA GLU A 267 -10.25 -31.32 11.05
C GLU A 267 -11.75 -31.50 10.80
N VAL A 268 -12.46 -30.43 10.41
CA VAL A 268 -13.89 -30.47 10.13
C VAL A 268 -14.18 -31.24 8.83
N TYR A 269 -13.32 -31.09 7.83
CA TYR A 269 -13.54 -31.64 6.48
C TYR A 269 -12.63 -32.82 6.13
N VAL A 270 -12.18 -33.60 7.13
CA VAL A 270 -11.27 -34.76 6.95
C VAL A 270 -11.73 -35.74 5.87
N ASP A 271 -13.03 -35.91 5.68
CA ASP A 271 -13.63 -36.86 4.74
C ASP A 271 -14.10 -36.23 3.42
N ASP A 272 -13.90 -34.92 3.21
CA ASP A 272 -14.25 -34.23 1.97
C ASP A 272 -13.01 -34.07 1.08
N PRO A 273 -12.86 -34.87 0.00
CA PRO A 273 -11.71 -34.76 -0.91
C PRO A 273 -11.69 -33.44 -1.70
N TYR A 274 -12.77 -32.66 -1.68
CA TYR A 274 -12.87 -31.37 -2.34
C TYR A 274 -12.52 -30.20 -1.43
N ASN A 275 -12.53 -30.37 -0.11
CA ASN A 275 -12.26 -29.29 0.85
C ASN A 275 -10.85 -29.41 1.48
N ALA A 276 -9.86 -29.58 0.61
CA ALA A 276 -8.46 -29.68 1.01
C ALA A 276 -7.79 -28.30 0.92
N ILE A 277 -7.08 -27.88 1.98
CA ILE A 277 -6.25 -26.67 1.94
C ILE A 277 -5.27 -26.74 0.76
N VAL A 278 -5.38 -25.80 -0.17
CA VAL A 278 -4.57 -25.79 -1.39
C VAL A 278 -3.46 -24.76 -1.29
N LEU A 279 -2.23 -25.21 -1.02
CA LEU A 279 -1.08 -24.30 -0.81
C LEU A 279 -0.33 -23.90 -2.10
N TRP A 280 -0.48 -24.65 -3.19
CA TRP A 280 0.29 -24.39 -4.42
C TRP A 280 -0.02 -23.04 -5.10
N PRO A 281 -1.23 -22.42 -5.01
CA PRO A 281 -1.49 -21.08 -5.53
C PRO A 281 -0.52 -20.02 -4.97
N LEU A 282 -0.04 -20.20 -3.73
CA LEU A 282 0.98 -19.33 -3.13
C LEU A 282 2.28 -19.29 -3.97
N LEU A 283 2.67 -20.44 -4.55
CA LEU A 283 3.88 -20.54 -5.37
C LEU A 283 3.75 -19.72 -6.66
N VAL A 284 2.55 -19.70 -7.25
CA VAL A 284 2.30 -19.00 -8.51
C VAL A 284 2.00 -17.52 -8.28
N ILE A 285 1.18 -17.20 -7.28
CA ILE A 285 0.66 -15.84 -7.13
C ILE A 285 1.58 -14.96 -6.27
N VAL A 286 2.35 -15.54 -5.35
CA VAL A 286 3.27 -14.76 -4.48
C VAL A 286 4.73 -15.04 -4.82
N VAL A 287 5.14 -16.31 -4.88
CA VAL A 287 6.56 -16.65 -5.05
C VAL A 287 7.06 -16.28 -6.44
N LEU A 288 6.32 -16.62 -7.51
CA LEU A 288 6.74 -16.30 -8.89
C LEU A 288 6.87 -14.77 -9.13
N PRO A 289 5.91 -13.90 -8.75
CA PRO A 289 6.10 -12.45 -8.83
C PRO A 289 7.29 -11.96 -8.01
N CYS A 290 7.52 -12.49 -6.81
CA CYS A 290 8.72 -12.16 -6.02
C CYS A 290 10.02 -12.55 -6.75
N LEU A 291 10.05 -13.69 -7.46
CA LEU A 291 11.21 -14.10 -8.27
C LEU A 291 11.43 -13.15 -9.46
N VAL A 292 10.36 -12.66 -10.09
CA VAL A 292 10.46 -11.59 -11.11
C VAL A 292 11.05 -10.32 -10.49
N GLY A 293 10.61 -9.94 -9.29
CA GLY A 293 11.19 -8.83 -8.53
C GLY A 293 12.69 -9.00 -8.24
N VAL A 294 13.12 -10.22 -7.86
CA VAL A 294 14.55 -10.55 -7.69
C VAL A 294 15.31 -10.43 -9.01
N ALA A 295 14.73 -10.86 -10.13
CA ALA A 295 15.33 -10.71 -11.45
C ALA A 295 15.51 -9.22 -11.81
N LEU A 296 14.48 -8.38 -11.62
CA LEU A 296 14.55 -6.93 -11.84
C LEU A 296 15.62 -6.28 -10.95
N HIS A 297 15.69 -6.67 -9.67
CA HIS A 297 16.73 -6.21 -8.76
C HIS A 297 18.13 -6.53 -9.28
N ARG A 298 18.36 -7.76 -9.73
CA ARG A 298 19.66 -8.16 -10.30
C ARG A 298 20.03 -7.38 -11.55
N LEU A 299 19.06 -7.02 -12.39
CA LEU A 299 19.29 -6.22 -13.60
C LEU A 299 19.72 -4.78 -13.31
N GLY A 300 19.21 -4.17 -12.23
CA GLY A 300 19.49 -2.77 -11.88
C GLY A 300 20.46 -2.52 -10.71
N ALA A 301 20.82 -3.56 -9.94
CA ALA A 301 21.51 -3.39 -8.65
C ALA A 301 22.90 -2.76 -8.76
N SER A 302 23.62 -2.97 -9.87
CA SER A 302 24.91 -2.32 -10.09
C SER A 302 24.75 -0.81 -10.22
N ASP A 303 23.85 -0.38 -11.09
CA ASP A 303 23.63 1.04 -11.40
C ASP A 303 22.98 1.76 -10.21
N LEU A 304 22.09 1.08 -9.48
CA LEU A 304 21.51 1.59 -8.25
C LEU A 304 22.58 1.86 -7.18
N ARG A 305 23.53 0.93 -6.99
CA ARG A 305 24.62 1.12 -6.02
C ARG A 305 25.54 2.27 -6.40
N HIS A 306 25.91 2.38 -7.69
CA HIS A 306 26.73 3.50 -8.15
C HIS A 306 26.01 4.84 -8.00
N LEU A 307 24.73 4.91 -8.37
CA LEU A 307 23.93 6.13 -8.25
C LEU A 307 23.80 6.59 -6.80
N ARG A 308 23.53 5.66 -5.87
CA ARG A 308 23.47 5.95 -4.43
C ARG A 308 24.82 6.32 -3.83
N ALA A 309 25.91 5.71 -4.30
CA ALA A 309 27.25 6.10 -3.90
C ALA A 309 27.59 7.54 -4.34
N SER A 310 26.98 8.03 -5.42
CA SER A 310 27.04 9.44 -5.85
C SER A 310 26.09 10.37 -5.10
N GLY A 311 25.28 9.86 -4.16
CA GLY A 311 24.35 10.66 -3.35
C GLY A 311 23.01 10.97 -4.01
N TYR A 312 22.65 10.26 -5.08
CA TYR A 312 21.39 10.47 -5.81
C TYR A 312 20.45 9.26 -5.72
N GLU A 313 19.15 9.52 -5.88
CA GLU A 313 18.12 8.49 -5.99
C GLU A 313 17.66 8.31 -7.44
N PRO A 314 17.26 7.09 -7.86
CA PRO A 314 16.84 6.82 -9.23
C PRO A 314 15.70 7.74 -9.66
N GLY A 315 15.89 8.48 -10.75
CA GLY A 315 14.87 9.35 -11.36
C GLY A 315 14.51 10.60 -10.56
N VAL A 316 15.29 10.96 -9.53
CA VAL A 316 15.10 12.20 -8.76
C VAL A 316 16.19 13.20 -9.13
N LEU A 317 15.77 14.42 -9.47
CA LEU A 317 16.70 15.49 -9.82
C LEU A 317 17.45 16.02 -8.59
N PRO A 318 18.66 16.59 -8.76
CA PRO A 318 19.39 17.25 -7.68
C PRO A 318 18.57 18.37 -7.02
N VAL A 319 18.88 18.64 -5.75
CA VAL A 319 18.20 19.70 -4.98
C VAL A 319 18.39 21.06 -5.68
N GLY A 320 17.29 21.82 -5.83
CA GLY A 320 17.31 23.15 -6.44
C GLY A 320 17.15 23.17 -7.96
N ILE A 321 17.34 22.04 -8.66
CA ILE A 321 17.19 21.95 -10.11
C ILE A 321 15.74 21.60 -10.46
N SER A 322 15.09 22.43 -11.29
CA SER A 322 13.73 22.16 -11.78
C SER A 322 13.74 21.20 -12.96
N LEU A 323 12.60 20.56 -13.23
CA LEU A 323 12.47 19.69 -14.39
C LEU A 323 12.67 20.45 -15.71
N LYS A 324 12.16 21.69 -15.76
CA LYS A 324 12.32 22.57 -16.92
C LYS A 324 13.80 22.86 -17.21
N GLN A 325 14.59 23.19 -16.18
CA GLN A 325 16.04 23.40 -16.33
C GLN A 325 16.76 22.15 -16.85
N TRP A 326 16.34 20.97 -16.38
CA TRP A 326 16.91 19.69 -16.82
C TRP A 326 16.63 19.39 -18.30
N GLU A 327 15.43 19.73 -18.77
CA GLU A 327 15.00 19.48 -20.15
C GLU A 327 15.49 20.54 -21.14
N ASP A 328 15.66 21.79 -20.68
CA ASP A 328 16.09 22.92 -21.52
C ASP A 328 17.57 22.83 -21.92
N ASP A 329 18.43 22.16 -21.14
CA ASP A 329 19.84 21.92 -21.47
C ASP A 329 20.27 20.44 -21.31
N PRO A 330 19.88 19.54 -22.24
CA PRO A 330 20.21 18.13 -22.15
C PRO A 330 21.72 17.85 -22.20
N ALA A 331 22.50 18.70 -22.89
CA ALA A 331 23.93 18.51 -23.05
C ALA A 331 24.70 18.76 -21.75
N ALA A 332 24.25 19.71 -20.92
CA ALA A 332 24.84 19.96 -19.61
C ALA A 332 24.68 18.77 -18.63
N PHE A 333 23.60 17.99 -18.77
CA PHE A 333 23.27 16.90 -17.85
C PHE A 333 23.50 15.49 -18.41
N GLU A 334 23.95 15.35 -19.65
CA GLU A 334 24.16 14.06 -20.32
C GLU A 334 25.09 13.12 -19.51
N ASP A 335 26.15 13.67 -18.94
CA ASP A 335 27.12 12.92 -18.14
C ASP A 335 26.73 12.76 -16.66
N HIS A 336 25.63 13.39 -16.23
CA HIS A 336 25.21 13.36 -14.85
C HIS A 336 24.79 11.93 -14.44
N PRO A 337 25.16 11.44 -13.23
CA PRO A 337 24.81 10.09 -12.79
C PRO A 337 23.32 9.78 -12.86
N VAL A 338 22.47 10.75 -12.51
CA VAL A 338 21.00 10.63 -12.63
C VAL A 338 20.58 10.31 -14.07
N GLU A 339 21.15 10.94 -15.09
CA GLU A 339 20.74 10.66 -16.46
C GLU A 339 21.25 9.31 -16.95
N ARG A 340 22.52 9.01 -16.65
CA ARG A 340 23.19 7.79 -17.13
C ARG A 340 22.70 6.51 -16.46
N LEU A 341 22.41 6.56 -15.16
CA LEU A 341 22.18 5.37 -14.34
C LEU A 341 20.71 5.16 -13.96
N SER A 342 19.89 6.21 -13.91
CA SER A 342 18.53 6.11 -13.34
C SER A 342 17.66 5.07 -14.03
N ASN A 343 17.71 4.94 -15.36
CA ASN A 343 16.81 4.05 -16.09
C ASN A 343 16.95 2.59 -15.63
N ARG A 344 18.17 2.11 -15.46
CA ARG A 344 18.44 0.74 -14.96
C ARG A 344 18.38 0.65 -13.45
N ALA A 345 18.88 1.65 -12.74
CA ALA A 345 18.79 1.73 -11.28
C ALA A 345 17.32 1.66 -10.80
N MET A 346 16.40 2.25 -11.55
CA MET A 346 14.97 2.24 -11.28
C MET A 346 14.40 0.81 -11.18
N LEU A 347 14.87 -0.11 -12.03
CA LEU A 347 14.41 -1.51 -12.03
C LEU A 347 14.73 -2.22 -10.71
N ALA A 348 15.81 -1.80 -10.04
CA ALA A 348 16.20 -2.36 -8.76
C ALA A 348 15.62 -1.62 -7.55
N SER A 349 14.89 -0.52 -7.78
CA SER A 349 14.24 0.23 -6.71
C SER A 349 13.01 -0.53 -6.19
N PRO A 350 12.76 -0.51 -4.87
CA PRO A 350 11.52 -1.02 -4.28
C PRO A 350 10.26 -0.42 -4.90
N LEU A 351 10.32 0.83 -5.38
CA LEU A 351 9.21 1.49 -6.07
C LEU A 351 8.72 0.68 -7.28
N VAL A 352 9.64 0.22 -8.14
CA VAL A 352 9.28 -0.61 -9.30
C VAL A 352 9.00 -2.03 -8.90
N ILE A 353 9.84 -2.63 -8.05
CA ILE A 353 9.73 -4.05 -7.71
C ILE A 353 8.38 -4.35 -7.06
N LEU A 354 7.96 -3.56 -6.07
CA LEU A 354 6.73 -3.83 -5.34
C LEU A 354 5.48 -3.58 -6.19
N MET A 355 5.52 -2.58 -7.07
CA MET A 355 4.47 -2.33 -8.05
C MET A 355 4.34 -3.50 -9.04
N VAL A 356 5.46 -4.03 -9.54
CA VAL A 356 5.49 -5.21 -10.42
C VAL A 356 4.94 -6.43 -9.70
N VAL A 357 5.43 -6.70 -8.48
CA VAL A 357 4.93 -7.83 -7.67
C VAL A 357 3.42 -7.72 -7.48
N GLY A 358 2.91 -6.56 -7.07
CA GLY A 358 1.48 -6.36 -6.85
C GLY A 358 0.61 -6.62 -8.09
N GLN A 359 0.97 -6.03 -9.23
CA GLN A 359 0.18 -6.19 -10.46
C GLN A 359 0.26 -7.61 -11.05
N LEU A 360 1.41 -8.28 -10.91
CA LEU A 360 1.56 -9.67 -11.33
C LEU A 360 0.78 -10.61 -10.41
N SER A 361 0.82 -10.39 -9.09
CA SER A 361 0.03 -11.17 -8.13
C SER A 361 -1.46 -11.08 -8.45
N ASP A 362 -1.98 -9.88 -8.69
CA ASP A 362 -3.39 -9.68 -9.09
C ASP A 362 -3.76 -10.46 -10.35
N GLY A 363 -3.02 -10.23 -11.45
CA GLY A 363 -3.31 -10.87 -12.73
C GLY A 363 -3.26 -12.40 -12.65
N LEU A 364 -2.30 -12.96 -11.91
CA LEU A 364 -2.18 -14.40 -11.71
C LEU A 364 -3.25 -14.95 -10.76
N ALA A 365 -3.68 -14.17 -9.76
CA ALA A 365 -4.74 -14.56 -8.84
C ALA A 365 -6.08 -14.70 -9.56
N THR A 366 -6.48 -13.68 -10.33
CA THR A 366 -7.71 -13.71 -11.14
C THR A 366 -7.68 -14.85 -12.16
N PHE A 367 -6.54 -15.04 -12.83
CA PHE A 367 -6.37 -16.14 -13.78
C PHE A 367 -6.58 -17.51 -13.11
N LEU A 368 -5.88 -17.79 -12.00
CA LEU A 368 -6.04 -19.06 -11.30
C LEU A 368 -7.45 -19.23 -10.75
N GLY A 369 -7.99 -18.20 -10.10
CA GLY A 369 -9.31 -18.26 -9.46
C GLY A 369 -10.42 -18.61 -10.43
N LEU A 370 -10.46 -17.97 -11.60
CA LEU A 370 -11.54 -18.18 -12.57
C LEU A 370 -11.29 -19.36 -13.51
N ASP A 371 -10.11 -19.47 -14.11
CA ASP A 371 -9.86 -20.47 -15.15
C ASP A 371 -9.46 -21.84 -14.58
N VAL A 372 -8.89 -21.90 -13.37
CA VAL A 372 -8.39 -23.15 -12.75
C VAL A 372 -9.30 -23.64 -11.63
N PHE A 373 -9.75 -22.74 -10.75
CA PHE A 373 -10.58 -23.10 -9.60
C PHE A 373 -12.09 -22.86 -9.81
N GLY A 374 -12.48 -22.16 -10.87
CA GLY A 374 -13.90 -21.96 -11.23
C GLY A 374 -14.68 -21.03 -10.31
N TYR A 375 -14.01 -20.14 -9.56
CA TYR A 375 -14.69 -19.09 -8.79
C TYR A 375 -15.40 -18.09 -9.72
N GLY A 376 -16.41 -17.38 -9.19
CA GLY A 376 -17.09 -16.30 -9.92
C GLY A 376 -16.37 -14.96 -9.76
N GLU A 377 -16.19 -14.24 -10.86
CA GLU A 377 -15.68 -12.86 -10.85
C GLU A 377 -16.77 -11.91 -10.32
N LYS A 378 -16.39 -11.00 -9.41
CA LYS A 378 -17.33 -10.03 -8.82
C LYS A 378 -17.19 -8.61 -9.41
N HIS A 379 -16.15 -8.32 -10.21
CA HIS A 379 -15.89 -6.97 -10.70
C HIS A 379 -16.25 -6.75 -12.19
N VAL A 380 -17.10 -5.75 -12.47
CA VAL A 380 -17.61 -5.40 -13.82
C VAL A 380 -16.50 -5.05 -14.83
N ALA A 381 -15.45 -4.36 -14.40
CA ALA A 381 -14.35 -3.97 -15.29
C ALA A 381 -13.45 -5.17 -15.67
N SER A 382 -13.19 -6.06 -14.71
CA SER A 382 -12.48 -7.33 -14.95
C SER A 382 -13.33 -8.24 -15.85
N GLN A 383 -14.64 -8.30 -15.62
CA GLN A 383 -15.58 -9.06 -16.44
C GLN A 383 -15.52 -8.65 -17.91
N GLY A 384 -15.48 -7.35 -18.21
CA GLY A 384 -15.35 -6.87 -19.60
C GLY A 384 -14.06 -7.32 -20.30
N VAL A 385 -12.94 -7.43 -19.57
CA VAL A 385 -11.68 -7.99 -20.09
C VAL A 385 -11.79 -9.50 -20.28
N ILE A 386 -12.41 -10.20 -19.33
CA ILE A 386 -12.62 -11.65 -19.39
C ILE A 386 -13.52 -12.02 -20.57
N ASP A 387 -14.56 -11.24 -20.86
CA ASP A 387 -15.44 -11.44 -22.01
C ASP A 387 -14.70 -11.25 -23.35
N ILE A 388 -13.64 -10.43 -23.39
CA ILE A 388 -12.75 -10.34 -24.56
C ILE A 388 -11.90 -11.61 -24.65
N GLY A 389 -11.35 -12.08 -23.52
CA GLY A 389 -10.63 -13.35 -23.44
C GLY A 389 -11.47 -14.55 -23.90
N SER A 390 -12.74 -14.60 -23.48
CA SER A 390 -13.71 -15.61 -23.90
C SER A 390 -13.94 -15.59 -25.41
N ARG A 391 -14.14 -14.40 -26.02
CA ARG A 391 -14.24 -14.25 -27.47
C ARG A 391 -12.97 -14.69 -28.21
N ILE A 392 -11.80 -14.45 -27.62
CA ILE A 392 -10.53 -14.93 -28.17
C ILE A 392 -10.48 -16.46 -28.11
N ASN A 393 -10.87 -17.07 -26.99
CA ASN A 393 -10.95 -18.52 -26.84
C ASN A 393 -11.88 -19.14 -27.91
N GLU A 394 -13.08 -18.58 -28.10
CA GLU A 394 -14.02 -19.01 -29.15
C GLU A 394 -13.40 -18.90 -30.55
N SER A 395 -12.70 -17.79 -30.84
CA SER A 395 -12.08 -17.56 -32.15
C SER A 395 -10.89 -18.49 -32.46
N LEU A 396 -10.18 -18.95 -31.42
CA LEU A 396 -8.99 -19.79 -31.54
C LEU A 396 -9.27 -21.27 -31.28
N GLY A 397 -10.50 -21.62 -30.87
CA GLY A 397 -10.88 -22.99 -30.49
C GLY A 397 -10.21 -23.47 -29.20
N ILE A 398 -10.03 -22.58 -28.22
CA ILE A 398 -9.44 -22.90 -26.92
C ILE A 398 -10.58 -23.27 -25.95
N ASP A 399 -10.66 -24.54 -25.56
CA ASP A 399 -11.67 -25.04 -24.62
C ASP A 399 -11.25 -24.89 -23.13
N PHE A 400 -10.16 -24.17 -22.86
CA PHE A 400 -9.59 -24.00 -21.52
C PHE A 400 -10.02 -22.67 -20.87
N GLY A 401 -10.62 -22.76 -19.69
CA GLY A 401 -10.99 -21.60 -18.87
C GLY A 401 -12.12 -20.74 -19.45
N VAL A 402 -12.52 -19.72 -18.69
CA VAL A 402 -13.50 -18.70 -19.11
C VAL A 402 -12.85 -17.54 -19.87
N GLY A 403 -11.51 -17.51 -19.95
CA GLY A 403 -10.74 -16.49 -20.66
C GLY A 403 -10.01 -15.51 -19.72
N ALA A 404 -9.93 -15.81 -18.42
CA ALA A 404 -9.28 -14.96 -17.42
C ALA A 404 -7.76 -14.85 -17.61
N TRP A 405 -7.12 -15.80 -18.30
CA TRP A 405 -5.70 -15.71 -18.69
C TRP A 405 -5.38 -14.40 -19.43
N PHE A 406 -6.35 -13.83 -20.17
CA PHE A 406 -6.16 -12.57 -20.89
C PHE A 406 -6.00 -11.39 -19.94
N PHE A 407 -6.68 -11.40 -18.79
CA PHE A 407 -6.51 -10.39 -17.74
C PHE A 407 -5.07 -10.38 -17.21
N ALA A 408 -4.47 -11.55 -16.97
CA ALA A 408 -3.08 -11.66 -16.57
C ALA A 408 -2.13 -11.05 -17.61
N VAL A 409 -2.38 -11.29 -18.90
CA VAL A 409 -1.59 -10.70 -20.00
C VAL A 409 -1.72 -9.18 -20.03
N ILE A 410 -2.92 -8.63 -19.87
CA ILE A 410 -3.12 -7.18 -19.78
C ILE A 410 -2.37 -6.60 -18.58
N LYS A 411 -2.44 -7.24 -17.41
CA LYS A 411 -1.72 -6.80 -16.21
C LYS A 411 -0.20 -6.78 -16.41
N ILE A 412 0.35 -7.80 -17.05
CA ILE A 412 1.78 -7.86 -17.42
C ILE A 412 2.14 -6.72 -18.39
N ALA A 413 1.34 -6.50 -19.43
CA ALA A 413 1.58 -5.45 -20.42
C ALA A 413 1.50 -4.05 -19.80
N LEU A 414 0.46 -3.82 -18.98
CA LEU A 414 0.25 -2.56 -18.27
C LEU A 414 1.41 -2.27 -17.32
N VAL A 415 1.79 -3.22 -16.47
CA VAL A 415 2.87 -2.98 -15.52
C VAL A 415 4.22 -2.80 -16.22
N SER A 416 4.46 -3.52 -17.33
CA SER A 416 5.65 -3.31 -18.16
C SER A 416 5.70 -1.90 -18.75
N ALA A 417 4.56 -1.39 -19.26
CA ALA A 417 4.46 -0.03 -19.78
C ALA A 417 4.69 1.02 -18.67
N ILE A 418 4.11 0.81 -17.49
CA ILE A 418 4.32 1.69 -16.32
C ILE A 418 5.79 1.66 -15.90
N VAL A 419 6.46 0.50 -15.87
CA VAL A 419 7.89 0.40 -15.55
C VAL A 419 8.75 1.17 -16.55
N VAL A 420 8.45 1.05 -17.85
CA VAL A 420 9.16 1.82 -18.89
C VAL A 420 8.96 3.31 -18.64
N LEU A 421 7.72 3.76 -18.41
CA LEU A 421 7.42 5.15 -18.12
C LEU A 421 8.20 5.64 -16.88
N PHE A 422 8.11 4.93 -15.75
CA PHE A 422 8.82 5.27 -14.51
C PHE A 422 10.34 5.27 -14.65
N SER A 423 10.90 4.37 -15.46
CA SER A 423 12.35 4.35 -15.71
C SER A 423 12.82 5.61 -16.43
N ARG A 424 11.98 6.19 -17.30
CA ARG A 424 12.31 7.35 -18.14
C ARG A 424 11.95 8.68 -17.48
N MET A 425 10.94 8.69 -16.62
CA MET A 425 10.53 9.92 -15.94
C MET A 425 11.63 10.45 -15.00
N ARG A 426 11.76 11.77 -14.97
CA ARG A 426 12.53 12.51 -13.98
C ARG A 426 11.56 13.36 -13.16
N VAL A 427 11.77 13.40 -11.85
CA VAL A 427 10.95 14.19 -10.94
C VAL A 427 11.82 15.11 -10.11
N GLU A 428 11.30 16.29 -9.80
CA GLU A 428 11.98 17.22 -8.91
C GLU A 428 12.10 16.64 -7.50
N HIS A 429 13.11 17.08 -6.75
CA HIS A 429 13.34 16.64 -5.37
C HIS A 429 12.08 16.78 -4.50
N ARG A 430 11.38 17.91 -4.61
CA ARG A 430 10.13 18.19 -3.87
C ARG A 430 8.97 17.23 -4.18
N GLN A 431 9.03 16.53 -5.31
CA GLN A 431 7.96 15.64 -5.81
C GLN A 431 8.17 14.17 -5.40
N GLN A 432 9.18 13.84 -4.58
CA GLN A 432 9.42 12.47 -4.12
C GLN A 432 8.20 11.86 -3.41
N HIS A 433 7.51 12.62 -2.56
CA HIS A 433 6.30 12.14 -1.87
C HIS A 433 5.17 11.85 -2.84
N LEU A 434 4.97 12.70 -3.86
CA LEU A 434 3.98 12.44 -4.91
C LEU A 434 4.29 11.12 -5.62
N ARG A 435 5.56 10.90 -5.96
CA ARG A 435 6.02 9.67 -6.60
C ARG A 435 5.75 8.43 -5.73
N VAL A 436 6.05 8.49 -4.43
CA VAL A 436 5.73 7.41 -3.48
C VAL A 436 4.23 7.14 -3.42
N LEU A 437 3.39 8.19 -3.33
CA LEU A 437 1.93 8.05 -3.27
C LEU A 437 1.34 7.43 -4.55
N VAL A 438 1.82 7.85 -5.72
CA VAL A 438 1.37 7.28 -7.01
C VAL A 438 1.75 5.80 -7.09
N VAL A 439 2.99 5.45 -6.73
CA VAL A 439 3.43 4.05 -6.71
C VAL A 439 2.63 3.24 -5.70
N LEU A 440 2.37 3.78 -4.51
CA LEU A 440 1.54 3.14 -3.49
C LEU A 440 0.12 2.89 -4.02
N ALA A 441 -0.48 3.85 -4.73
CA ALA A 441 -1.81 3.68 -5.33
C ALA A 441 -1.82 2.57 -6.38
N VAL A 442 -0.86 2.56 -7.31
CA VAL A 442 -0.74 1.48 -8.32
C VAL A 442 -0.45 0.13 -7.65
N MET A 443 0.38 0.10 -6.61
CA MET A 443 0.67 -1.11 -5.86
C MET A 443 -0.57 -1.65 -5.14
N ILE A 444 -1.34 -0.80 -4.45
CA ILE A 444 -2.56 -1.19 -3.71
C ILE A 444 -3.58 -1.84 -4.66
N VAL A 445 -3.78 -1.25 -5.84
CA VAL A 445 -4.74 -1.74 -6.84
C VAL A 445 -4.42 -3.16 -7.34
N GLY A 446 -3.16 -3.62 -7.24
CA GLY A 446 -2.79 -5.00 -7.60
C GLY A 446 -2.55 -5.90 -6.39
N LEU A 447 -1.69 -5.47 -5.47
CA LEU A 447 -1.23 -6.30 -4.36
C LEU A 447 -2.38 -6.66 -3.40
N ALA A 448 -3.31 -5.74 -3.11
CA ALA A 448 -4.37 -6.02 -2.17
C ALA A 448 -5.38 -7.06 -2.71
N PRO A 449 -5.93 -6.94 -3.93
CA PRO A 449 -6.76 -7.99 -4.53
C PRO A 449 -6.00 -9.32 -4.67
N GLY A 450 -4.78 -9.30 -5.21
CA GLY A 450 -4.00 -10.53 -5.41
C GLY A 450 -3.71 -11.31 -4.12
N LEU A 451 -3.43 -10.62 -3.02
CA LEU A 451 -3.23 -11.27 -1.72
C LEU A 451 -4.53 -11.76 -1.08
N ARG A 452 -5.64 -11.03 -1.28
CA ARG A 452 -6.96 -11.46 -0.82
C ARG A 452 -7.37 -12.74 -1.54
N ASP A 453 -7.28 -12.76 -2.86
CA ASP A 453 -7.67 -13.89 -3.68
C ASP A 453 -6.82 -15.14 -3.37
N VAL A 454 -5.51 -15.00 -3.17
CA VAL A 454 -4.68 -16.13 -2.68
C VAL A 454 -5.16 -16.67 -1.35
N GLY A 455 -5.50 -15.79 -0.40
CA GLY A 455 -6.01 -16.21 0.90
C GLY A 455 -7.30 -17.00 0.77
N ARG A 456 -8.21 -16.53 -0.09
CA ARG A 456 -9.47 -17.21 -0.43
C ARG A 456 -9.24 -18.56 -1.08
N LEU A 457 -8.33 -18.65 -2.05
CA LEU A 457 -7.96 -19.91 -2.71
C LEU A 457 -7.33 -20.94 -1.75
N ILE A 458 -6.57 -20.48 -0.75
CA ILE A 458 -5.93 -21.38 0.23
C ILE A 458 -6.97 -21.95 1.19
N LEU A 459 -7.94 -21.13 1.61
CA LEU A 459 -8.96 -21.47 2.59
C LEU A 459 -10.26 -22.03 1.98
N ASP A 460 -10.39 -21.96 0.65
CA ASP A 460 -11.58 -22.30 -0.13
C ASP A 460 -12.85 -21.53 0.29
N VAL A 461 -12.77 -20.19 0.35
CA VAL A 461 -13.84 -19.27 0.82
C VAL A 461 -14.22 -18.14 -0.14
#